data_AF-A0A4D9F570-F1
#
_entry.id   AF-A0A4D9F570-F1
#
_cell.length_a   1.000
_cell.length_b   1.000
_cell.length_c   1.000
_cell.angle_alpha   90.00
_cell.angle_beta   90.00
_cell.angle_gamma   90.00
#
_symmetry.space_group_name_H-M   'P 1'
#
loop_
_entity.id
_entity.type
_entity.pdbx_description
1 polymer ?
#
loop_
_entity_poly.entity_id
_entity_poly.type
_entity_poly.pdbx_seq_one_letter_code
_entity_poly.pdbx_strand_id
1 'polypeptide(L)'
;MLLEEFCQYYRTFVPIPIWFRYLIGYRELDNVLGWSLGVLLGLVYFILKLLSLFGHLRNFRQVLRIFCTRPHYGVTASKRQCSEADDICSICQAEFQKPILLICQHIFCEECISLWFNREKTCPLCRTVISDHVNKWKDGATSMHLQIY
;
A
#
# COMPACT_ATOMS: atom_id res chain seq x y z
N MET A 1 0.13 1.28 7.46
CA MET A 1 -0.39 0.18 6.63
C MET A 1 -1.47 -0.66 7.33
N LEU A 2 -1.22 -1.79 8.01
CA LEU A 2 -2.34 -2.58 8.58
C LEU A 2 -3.15 -1.81 9.64
N LEU A 3 -2.48 -1.26 10.66
CA LEU A 3 -3.14 -0.46 11.71
C LEU A 3 -3.94 0.72 11.13
N GLU A 4 -3.37 1.37 10.14
CA GLU A 4 -3.97 2.50 9.45
C GLU A 4 -5.21 2.11 8.64
N GLU A 5 -5.15 1.02 7.88
CA GLU A 5 -6.32 0.46 7.21
C GLU A 5 -7.40 0.06 8.23
N PHE A 6 -7.02 -0.54 9.37
CA PHE A 6 -7.96 -0.82 10.46
C PHE A 6 -8.60 0.44 11.03
N CYS A 7 -7.83 1.53 11.21
CA CYS A 7 -8.36 2.83 11.64
C CYS A 7 -9.31 3.44 10.61
N GLN A 8 -9.01 3.34 9.31
CA GLN A 8 -9.89 3.82 8.23
C GLN A 8 -11.19 3.01 8.18
N TYR A 9 -11.11 1.68 8.33
CA TYR A 9 -12.28 0.82 8.48
C TYR A 9 -13.10 1.23 9.70
N TYR A 10 -12.48 1.40 10.85
CA TYR A 10 -13.15 1.82 12.08
C TYR A 10 -13.90 3.14 11.89
N ARG A 11 -13.26 4.19 11.36
CA ARG A 11 -13.89 5.49 11.05
C ARG A 11 -15.03 5.37 10.05
N THR A 12 -14.95 4.40 9.14
CA THR A 12 -15.98 4.17 8.11
C THR A 12 -17.17 3.39 8.64
N PHE A 13 -16.96 2.40 9.52
CA PHE A 13 -17.99 1.50 10.05
C PHE A 13 -18.74 2.06 11.26
N VAL A 14 -18.06 2.78 12.17
CA VAL A 14 -18.67 3.29 13.41
C VAL A 14 -19.90 4.19 13.17
N PRO A 15 -19.90 5.10 12.17
CA PRO A 15 -21.08 5.92 11.90
C PRO A 15 -22.24 5.17 11.23
N ILE A 16 -22.00 3.99 10.64
CA ILE A 16 -23.01 3.25 9.87
C ILE A 16 -24.28 2.96 10.67
N PRO A 17 -24.23 2.32 11.86
CA PRO A 17 -25.44 2.04 12.62
C PRO A 17 -26.17 3.31 13.09
N ILE A 18 -25.42 4.39 13.34
CA ILE A 18 -25.98 5.68 13.80
C ILE A 18 -26.77 6.35 12.68
N TRP A 19 -26.17 6.48 11.49
CA TRP A 19 -26.83 7.07 10.32
C TRP A 19 -27.97 6.19 9.78
N PHE A 20 -27.81 4.87 9.82
CA PHE A 20 -28.87 3.94 9.44
C PHE A 20 -30.08 4.09 10.36
N ARG A 21 -29.86 4.14 11.68
CA ARG A 21 -30.94 4.38 12.66
C ARG A 21 -31.55 5.77 12.53
N TYR A 22 -30.75 6.79 12.21
CA TYR A 22 -31.25 8.15 11.98
C TYR A 22 -32.13 8.23 10.72
N LEU A 23 -31.68 7.65 9.60
CA LEU A 23 -32.40 7.68 8.32
C LEU A 23 -33.67 6.83 8.31
N ILE A 24 -33.70 5.72 9.05
CA ILE A 24 -34.83 4.78 9.07
C ILE A 24 -35.74 4.99 10.30
N GLY A 25 -35.20 5.46 11.42
CA GLY A 25 -35.90 5.49 12.70
C GLY A 25 -36.51 6.84 13.11
N TYR A 26 -36.16 7.97 12.49
CA TYR A 26 -36.60 9.31 12.95
C TYR A 26 -37.83 9.85 12.21
N ARG A 27 -38.88 9.06 11.96
CA ARG A 27 -40.12 9.60 11.38
C ARG A 27 -41.39 9.01 12.02
N GLU A 28 -41.72 9.55 13.20
CA GLU A 28 -43.11 9.76 13.65
C GLU A 28 -43.74 10.97 12.93
N LEU A 29 -43.76 10.99 11.59
CA LEU A 29 -44.52 12.00 10.86
C LEU A 29 -45.28 11.32 9.71
N ASP A 30 -46.59 11.19 9.90
CA ASP A 30 -47.61 10.36 9.24
C ASP A 30 -47.79 10.50 7.70
N ASN A 31 -46.76 10.89 6.94
CA ASN A 31 -46.83 11.03 5.49
C ASN A 31 -46.02 9.96 4.75
N VAL A 32 -46.68 9.24 3.82
CA VAL A 32 -46.09 8.23 2.92
C VAL A 32 -44.85 8.77 2.18
N LEU A 33 -44.86 10.06 1.82
CA LEU A 33 -43.74 10.77 1.20
C LEU A 33 -42.49 10.79 2.10
N GLY A 34 -42.68 10.83 3.41
CA GLY A 34 -41.60 10.86 4.38
C GLY A 34 -40.90 9.51 4.51
N TRP A 35 -41.67 8.43 4.43
CA TRP A 35 -41.15 7.07 4.46
C TRP A 35 -40.41 6.70 3.16
N SER A 36 -40.97 7.04 1.99
CA SER A 36 -40.33 6.77 0.70
C SER A 36 -39.00 7.52 0.54
N LEU A 37 -38.92 8.78 0.99
CA LEU A 37 -37.67 9.56 1.00
C LEU A 37 -36.62 8.96 1.94
N GLY A 38 -37.02 8.47 3.12
CA GLY A 38 -36.12 7.82 4.08
C GLY A 38 -35.53 6.52 3.53
N VAL A 39 -36.35 5.68 2.91
CA VAL A 39 -35.91 4.45 2.23
C VAL A 39 -34.94 4.77 1.09
N LEU A 40 -35.25 5.78 0.26
CA LEU A 40 -34.37 6.20 -0.83
C LEU A 40 -32.99 6.65 -0.31
N LEU A 41 -32.95 7.53 0.69
CA LEU A 41 -31.70 8.01 1.29
C LEU A 41 -30.91 6.90 1.98
N GLY A 42 -31.60 5.97 2.65
CA GLY A 42 -30.98 4.77 3.23
C GLY A 42 -30.33 3.86 2.18
N LEU A 43 -31.01 3.63 1.05
CA LEU A 43 -30.46 2.85 -0.07
C LEU A 43 -29.26 3.55 -0.71
N VAL A 44 -29.35 4.86 -0.96
CA VAL A 44 -28.22 5.65 -1.49
C VAL A 44 -27.02 5.59 -0.53
N TYR A 45 -27.24 5.76 0.77
CA TYR A 45 -26.19 5.64 1.79
C TYR A 45 -25.54 4.25 1.79
N PHE A 46 -26.35 3.19 1.72
CA PHE A 46 -25.85 1.82 1.66
C PHE A 46 -25.02 1.56 0.40
N ILE A 47 -25.48 2.03 -0.77
CA ILE A 47 -24.75 1.92 -2.04
C ILE A 47 -23.40 2.65 -1.94
N LEU A 48 -23.38 3.89 -1.45
CA LEU A 48 -22.13 4.65 -1.28
C LEU A 48 -21.15 3.94 -0.33
N LYS A 49 -21.65 3.35 0.77
CA LYS A 49 -20.83 2.59 1.72
C LYS A 49 -20.30 1.27 1.13
N LEU A 50 -21.11 0.56 0.35
CA LEU A 50 -20.64 -0.62 -0.38
C LEU A 50 -19.54 -0.26 -1.38
N LEU A 51 -19.71 0.80 -2.18
CA LEU A 51 -18.70 1.26 -3.13
C LEU A 51 -17.37 1.62 -2.43
N SER A 52 -17.45 2.32 -1.30
CA SER A 52 -16.28 2.61 -0.45
C SER A 52 -15.62 1.33 0.05
N LEU A 53 -16.40 0.38 0.60
CA LEU A 53 -15.88 -0.92 1.06
C LEU A 53 -15.18 -1.69 -0.07
N PHE A 54 -15.77 -1.74 -1.27
CA PHE A 54 -15.17 -2.39 -2.43
C PHE A 54 -13.85 -1.72 -2.86
N GLY A 55 -13.78 -0.38 -2.82
CA GLY A 55 -12.55 0.37 -3.04
C GLY A 55 -11.44 -0.01 -2.06
N HIS A 56 -11.75 -0.01 -0.76
CA HIS A 56 -10.82 -0.42 0.29
C HIS A 56 -10.39 -1.89 0.16
N LEU A 57 -11.31 -2.80 -0.18
CA LEU A 57 -10.99 -4.21 -0.42
C LEU A 57 -10.03 -4.39 -1.59
N ARG A 58 -10.20 -3.63 -2.68
CA ARG A 58 -9.30 -3.67 -3.84
C ARG A 58 -7.90 -3.20 -3.47
N ASN A 59 -7.79 -2.09 -2.72
CA ASN A 59 -6.51 -1.59 -2.23
C ASN A 59 -5.85 -2.59 -1.29
N PHE A 60 -6.60 -3.15 -0.36
CA PHE A 60 -6.11 -4.18 0.57
C PHE A 60 -5.61 -5.42 -0.17
N ARG A 61 -6.33 -5.90 -1.19
CA ARG A 61 -5.87 -7.02 -2.04
C ARG A 61 -4.61 -6.68 -2.82
N GLN A 62 -4.48 -5.45 -3.32
CA GLN A 62 -3.27 -4.99 -4.02
C GLN A 62 -2.07 -4.92 -3.07
N VAL A 63 -2.27 -4.42 -1.85
CA VAL A 63 -1.26 -4.37 -0.79
C VAL A 63 -0.85 -5.78 -0.35
N LEU A 64 -1.81 -6.67 -0.14
CA LEU A 64 -1.54 -8.09 0.16
C LEU A 64 -0.77 -8.75 -0.99
N ARG A 65 -1.13 -8.49 -2.24
CA ARG A 65 -0.39 -8.99 -3.40
C ARG A 65 1.07 -8.53 -3.34
N ILE A 66 1.32 -7.23 -3.13
CA ILE A 66 2.69 -6.67 -3.01
C ILE A 66 3.45 -7.30 -1.84
N PHE A 67 2.80 -7.52 -0.71
CA PHE A 67 3.44 -8.14 0.46
C PHE A 67 3.79 -9.61 0.22
N CYS A 68 2.90 -10.35 -0.45
CA CYS A 68 3.12 -11.76 -0.79
C CYS A 68 4.10 -11.96 -1.95
N THR A 69 4.17 -11.04 -2.91
CA THR A 69 5.19 -11.05 -3.95
C THR A 69 6.42 -10.30 -3.47
N ARG A 70 7.40 -11.01 -2.89
CA ARG A 70 8.71 -10.42 -2.62
C ARG A 70 9.30 -9.92 -3.95
N PRO A 71 9.52 -8.61 -4.13
CA PRO A 71 10.07 -8.09 -5.38
C PRO A 71 11.49 -8.61 -5.55
N HIS A 72 11.71 -9.38 -6.59
CA HIS A 72 13.04 -9.84 -6.97
C HIS A 72 13.69 -8.76 -7.86
N TYR A 73 14.65 -8.02 -7.31
CA TYR A 73 15.20 -6.81 -7.97
C TYR A 73 16.30 -7.09 -9.01
N GLY A 74 16.65 -8.36 -9.24
CA GLY A 74 17.75 -8.74 -10.12
C GLY A 74 17.80 -10.24 -10.36
N VAL A 75 18.98 -10.79 -10.62
CA VAL A 75 19.23 -12.25 -10.67
C VAL A 75 20.28 -12.62 -9.64
N THR A 76 20.26 -13.84 -9.11
CA THR A 76 21.33 -14.30 -8.20
C THR A 76 22.66 -14.26 -8.94
N ALA A 77 23.65 -13.54 -8.40
CA ALA A 77 24.96 -13.41 -9.04
C ALA A 77 25.73 -14.74 -8.92
N SER A 78 26.47 -15.09 -9.97
CA SER A 78 27.38 -16.24 -9.92
C SER A 78 28.63 -15.93 -9.10
N LYS A 79 29.27 -16.96 -8.52
CA LYS A 79 30.52 -16.79 -7.74
C LYS A 79 31.64 -16.09 -8.53
N ARG A 80 31.69 -16.29 -9.85
CA ARG A 80 32.68 -15.61 -10.72
C ARG A 80 32.47 -14.11 -10.77
N GLN A 81 31.21 -13.69 -10.88
CA GLN A 81 30.86 -12.27 -10.90
C GLN A 81 31.08 -11.60 -9.54
N CYS A 82 30.91 -12.32 -8.43
CA CYS A 82 31.26 -11.82 -7.11
C CYS A 82 32.78 -11.61 -6.97
N SER A 83 33.60 -12.56 -7.46
CA SER A 83 35.06 -12.43 -7.42
C SER A 83 35.59 -11.27 -8.27
N GLU A 84 34.91 -10.91 -9.36
CA GLU A 84 35.24 -9.72 -10.16
C GLU A 84 34.92 -8.41 -9.43
N ALA A 85 34.02 -8.45 -8.44
CA ALA A 85 33.61 -7.33 -7.61
C ALA A 85 34.30 -7.33 -6.22
N ASP A 86 35.46 -7.99 -6.10
CA ASP A 86 36.25 -8.09 -4.85
C ASP A 86 35.53 -8.81 -3.70
N ASP A 87 34.47 -9.58 -4.00
CA ASP A 87 33.62 -10.31 -3.04
C ASP A 87 33.02 -9.45 -1.90
N ILE A 88 33.09 -8.12 -2.01
CA ILE A 88 32.64 -7.16 -0.98
C ILE A 88 31.44 -6.36 -1.47
N CYS A 89 30.39 -6.31 -0.66
CA CYS A 89 29.23 -5.46 -0.94
C CYS A 89 29.52 -3.99 -0.59
N SER A 90 29.31 -3.07 -1.53
CA SER A 90 29.54 -1.64 -1.32
C SER A 90 28.57 -0.94 -0.35
N ILE A 91 27.49 -1.61 0.07
CA ILE A 91 26.53 -1.07 1.06
C ILE A 91 26.93 -1.47 2.48
N CYS A 92 27.12 -2.76 2.76
CA CYS A 92 27.50 -3.23 4.09
C CYS A 92 29.01 -3.36 4.32
N GLN A 93 29.81 -3.21 3.27
CA GLN A 93 31.28 -3.34 3.28
C GLN A 93 31.76 -4.68 3.84
N ALA A 94 30.97 -5.73 3.64
CA ALA A 94 31.23 -7.09 4.07
C ALA A 94 31.03 -8.08 2.91
N GLU A 95 31.42 -9.34 3.12
CA GLU A 95 31.24 -10.41 2.14
C GLU A 95 29.77 -10.54 1.71
N PHE A 96 29.55 -10.83 0.43
CA PHE A 96 28.20 -10.93 -0.13
C PHE A 96 27.34 -12.03 0.55
N GLN A 97 26.25 -11.61 1.18
CA GLN A 97 25.18 -12.50 1.62
C GLN A 97 24.05 -12.48 0.61
N LYS A 98 23.84 -13.61 -0.10
CA LYS A 98 22.87 -13.75 -1.19
C LYS A 98 23.04 -12.63 -2.24
N PRO A 99 24.13 -12.67 -3.02
CA PRO A 99 24.43 -11.63 -3.98
C PRO A 99 23.38 -11.56 -5.09
N ILE A 100 22.86 -10.36 -5.34
CA ILE A 100 21.94 -10.06 -6.43
C ILE A 100 22.64 -9.13 -7.41
N LEU A 101 22.65 -9.53 -8.67
CA LEU A 101 23.08 -8.74 -9.82
C LEU A 101 21.89 -7.92 -10.33
N LEU A 102 22.04 -6.60 -10.31
CA LEU A 102 21.05 -5.67 -10.88
C LEU A 102 21.18 -5.59 -12.41
N ILE A 103 20.15 -5.05 -13.08
CA ILE A 103 20.17 -4.82 -14.54
C ILE A 103 21.33 -3.91 -15.01
N CYS A 104 21.81 -3.05 -14.12
CA CYS A 104 22.97 -2.17 -14.34
C CYS A 104 24.32 -2.87 -14.11
N GLN A 105 24.32 -4.19 -13.91
CA GLN A 105 25.49 -5.05 -13.67
C GLN A 105 26.23 -4.82 -12.34
N HIS A 106 25.63 -4.12 -11.38
CA HIS A 106 26.18 -3.98 -10.03
C HIS A 106 25.64 -5.07 -9.08
N ILE A 107 26.49 -5.55 -8.18
CA ILE A 107 26.20 -6.65 -7.25
C ILE A 107 26.08 -6.12 -5.82
N PHE A 108 25.04 -6.55 -5.12
CA PHE A 108 24.78 -6.20 -3.73
C PHE A 108 24.17 -7.38 -2.97
N CYS A 109 24.22 -7.36 -1.64
CA CYS A 109 23.43 -8.29 -0.83
C CYS A 109 21.93 -8.04 -1.03
N GLU A 110 21.12 -9.10 -1.10
CA GLU A 110 19.66 -9.01 -1.23
C GLU A 110 19.03 -8.06 -0.21
N GLU A 111 19.43 -8.17 1.05
CA GLU A 111 18.88 -7.35 2.13
C GLU A 111 19.33 -5.88 2.03
N CYS A 112 20.59 -5.65 1.69
CA CYS A 112 21.15 -4.31 1.56
C CYS A 112 20.46 -3.52 0.46
N ILE A 113 20.28 -4.13 -0.72
CA ILE A 113 19.65 -3.45 -1.85
C ILE A 113 18.14 -3.29 -1.64
N SER A 114 17.50 -4.24 -0.95
CA SER A 114 16.09 -4.11 -0.57
C SER A 114 15.85 -2.93 0.38
N LEU A 115 16.76 -2.71 1.34
CA LEU A 115 16.72 -1.56 2.24
C LEU A 115 16.96 -0.24 1.48
N TRP A 116 17.90 -0.23 0.54
CA TRP A 116 18.15 0.93 -0.32
C TRP A 116 16.90 1.30 -1.14
N PHE A 117 16.27 0.31 -1.78
CA PHE A 117 15.04 0.49 -2.56
C PHE A 117 13.82 0.90 -1.73
N ASN A 118 13.90 0.89 -0.39
CA ASN A 118 12.87 1.51 0.44
C ASN A 118 12.93 3.04 0.41
N ARG A 119 14.10 3.62 0.18
CA ARG A 119 14.35 5.06 0.19
C ARG A 119 14.53 5.62 -1.21
N GLU A 120 15.43 5.03 -2.00
CA GLU A 120 15.77 5.49 -3.35
C GLU A 120 15.60 4.35 -4.37
N LYS A 121 15.11 4.63 -5.57
CA LYS A 121 14.86 3.62 -6.63
C LYS A 121 15.99 3.44 -7.62
N THR A 122 17.14 4.00 -7.29
CA THR A 122 18.33 4.10 -8.13
C THR A 122 19.39 3.12 -7.65
N CYS A 123 20.30 2.70 -8.52
CA CYS A 123 21.49 1.97 -8.10
C CYS A 123 22.40 2.89 -7.26
N PRO A 124 22.93 2.43 -6.10
CA PRO A 124 23.86 3.22 -5.28
C PRO A 124 25.15 3.64 -6.02
N LEU A 125 25.57 2.87 -7.02
CA LEU A 125 26.83 3.09 -7.74
C LEU A 125 26.66 3.96 -8.99
N CYS A 126 25.72 3.61 -9.89
CA CYS A 126 25.55 4.31 -11.17
C CYS A 126 24.29 5.18 -11.27
N ARG A 127 23.44 5.21 -10.23
CA ARG A 127 22.17 5.93 -10.20
C ARG A 127 21.14 5.55 -11.27
N THR A 128 21.37 4.47 -12.03
CA THR A 128 20.37 3.92 -12.95
C THR A 128 19.10 3.56 -12.19
N VAL A 129 17.93 3.94 -12.73
CA VAL A 129 16.63 3.60 -12.15
C VAL A 129 16.36 2.12 -12.36
N ILE A 130 16.17 1.38 -11.26
CA ILE A 130 15.97 -0.08 -11.28
C ILE A 130 14.48 -0.43 -11.16
N SER A 131 13.66 0.45 -10.58
CA SER A 131 12.23 0.26 -10.44
C SER A 131 11.48 1.59 -10.54
N ASP A 132 10.54 1.70 -11.48
CA ASP A 132 9.68 2.88 -11.63
C ASP A 132 8.44 2.83 -10.72
N HIS A 133 8.25 1.74 -9.98
CA HIS A 133 7.13 1.61 -9.06
C HIS A 133 7.38 2.37 -7.76
N VAL A 134 6.87 3.61 -7.71
CA VAL A 134 6.76 4.38 -6.47
C VAL A 134 5.65 3.75 -5.62
N ASN A 135 6.07 3.09 -4.54
CA ASN A 135 5.18 2.64 -3.49
C ASN A 135 4.66 3.86 -2.72
N LYS A 136 3.57 4.49 -3.18
CA LYS A 136 2.86 5.62 -2.56
C LYS A 136 2.43 5.41 -1.09
N TRP A 137 2.69 4.23 -0.53
CA TRP A 137 2.38 3.87 0.85
C TRP A 137 3.59 3.97 1.80
N LYS A 138 4.78 4.30 1.28
CA LYS A 138 6.03 4.45 2.05
C LYS A 138 6.46 5.91 2.28
N ASP A 139 5.71 6.87 1.74
CA ASP A 139 5.94 8.31 1.88
C ASP A 139 5.59 8.86 3.27
N GLY A 140 5.05 8.01 4.17
CA GLY A 140 4.62 8.42 5.51
C GLY A 140 3.30 9.19 5.51
N ALA A 141 2.67 9.38 4.35
CA ALA A 141 1.36 10.00 4.25
C ALA A 141 0.30 9.02 4.75
N THR A 142 -0.35 9.37 5.87
CA THR A 142 -1.32 8.49 6.55
C THR A 142 -2.77 8.68 6.05
N SER A 143 -2.95 9.49 5.00
CA SER A 143 -4.26 9.82 4.45
C SER A 143 -4.23 9.88 2.93
N MET A 144 -5.17 9.16 2.30
CA MET A 144 -5.43 9.30 0.86
C MET A 144 -6.03 10.67 0.49
N HIS A 145 -6.52 11.42 1.47
CA HIS A 145 -7.10 12.74 1.29
C HIS A 145 -6.15 13.82 1.78
N LEU A 146 -6.15 14.95 1.08
CA LEU A 146 -5.49 16.18 1.50
C LEU A 146 -6.09 16.59 2.86
N GLN A 147 -5.30 16.52 3.94
CA GLN A 147 -5.69 17.10 5.21
C GLN A 147 -5.49 18.61 5.12
N ILE A 148 -6.56 19.33 4.78
CA ILE A 148 -6.60 20.77 5.01
C ILE A 148 -6.90 20.94 6.50
N TYR A 149 -5.86 21.27 7.27
CA TYR A 149 -6.02 21.84 8.62
C TYR A 149 -6.35 23.32 8.51
#